data_AF-A0A937M4I1-F1
#
_entry.id   AF-A0A937M4I1-F1
#
_cell.length_a   1.000
_cell.length_b   1.000
_cell.length_c   1.000
_cell.angle_alpha   90.00
_cell.angle_beta   90.00
_cell.angle_gamma   90.00
#
_symmetry.space_group_name_H-M   'P 1'
#
loop_
_entity.id
_entity.type
_entity.pdbx_description
1 polymer ?
#
loop_
_entity_poly.entity_id
_entity_poly.type
_entity_poly.pdbx_seq_one_letter_code
_entity_poly.pdbx_strand_id
1 'polypeptide(L)'
;MTSRRALIKAIAATPLLGACSTGPVTSARNFTPSGLPLHRVKVSADRVIRTIAGSRPFRPSGFRLEAESFGSQTVIHNYGHGGGGITLSWGTSHLAMELAQQSSHRRCAVLGAGAVGLASARLLQDRGWDVTIYSKDLSPNTTSNIAGGQWSPTSVYDDDKLTPQFEAQFESAMRHAYRYFQNLAGPRYGVRWISNYSIADQPITDDNFNDRYASMYPELRDLATNQHPFPAQYVRHYNTMLIEPAIYLPAMMQDFYAAGGKIVIREFRGQEDALNLSEQVIINCTGLGSKNIFPDDELMPIKGQLSFLLPQEEIDYMTVGNGGLYMFPRKDGILLGGTFKRNDWTTTPDPEDTQRIIAGHSEFFAAMDDPWS
;
A
#
# COMPACT_ATOMS: atom_id res chain seq x y z
N MET A 1 -55.29 -9.29 20.64
CA MET A 1 -56.36 -9.80 19.77
C MET A 1 -57.19 -8.59 19.37
N THR A 2 -57.39 -8.15 18.13
CA THR A 2 -57.53 -8.81 16.82
C THR A 2 -57.41 -7.74 15.73
N SER A 3 -56.95 -8.14 14.55
CA SER A 3 -56.71 -7.36 13.32
C SER A 3 -57.91 -6.60 12.75
N ARG A 4 -57.68 -5.54 11.97
CA ARG A 4 -58.59 -5.13 10.89
C ARG A 4 -57.86 -4.84 9.58
N ARG A 5 -58.11 -5.75 8.63
CA ARG A 5 -57.89 -5.66 7.19
C ARG A 5 -58.77 -4.57 6.54
N ALA A 6 -58.31 -4.19 5.36
CA ALA A 6 -59.08 -3.79 4.17
C ALA A 6 -59.51 -2.32 4.02
N LEU A 7 -58.76 -1.61 3.18
CA LEU A 7 -59.35 -0.71 2.19
C LEU A 7 -58.53 -0.75 0.89
N ILE A 8 -58.94 -1.61 -0.03
CA ILE A 8 -58.56 -1.55 -1.45
C ILE A 8 -59.78 -1.00 -2.18
N LYS A 9 -59.64 0.14 -2.86
CA LYS A 9 -60.46 0.49 -4.03
C LYS A 9 -59.65 1.28 -5.03
N ALA A 10 -59.61 0.70 -6.24
CA ALA A 10 -59.00 1.14 -7.48
C ALA A 10 -59.37 2.56 -7.91
N ILE A 11 -58.41 3.25 -8.54
CA ILE A 11 -58.67 4.25 -9.58
C ILE A 11 -57.78 3.93 -10.79
N ALA A 12 -58.40 4.05 -11.95
CA ALA A 12 -58.07 3.47 -13.23
C ALA A 12 -56.79 4.02 -13.90
N ALA A 13 -56.27 3.17 -14.78
CA ALA A 13 -55.13 3.42 -15.65
C ALA A 13 -55.45 4.40 -16.78
N THR A 14 -54.47 5.25 -17.10
CA THR A 14 -54.34 5.92 -18.41
C THR A 14 -52.91 5.64 -18.89
N PRO A 15 -52.68 5.05 -20.08
CA PRO A 15 -51.33 4.78 -20.54
C PRO A 15 -50.78 6.06 -21.19
N LEU A 16 -49.93 6.78 -20.46
CA LEU A 16 -49.02 7.73 -21.10
C LEU A 16 -47.88 6.91 -21.70
N LEU A 17 -47.92 6.75 -23.03
CA LEU A 17 -46.79 6.34 -23.85
C LEU A 17 -45.66 7.37 -23.70
N GLY A 18 -44.89 7.25 -22.63
CA GLY A 18 -43.61 7.92 -22.48
C GLY A 18 -42.64 7.23 -23.42
N ALA A 19 -42.33 7.88 -24.54
CA ALA A 19 -41.26 7.48 -25.42
C ALA A 19 -39.97 7.32 -24.61
N CYS A 20 -39.49 6.09 -24.45
CA CYS A 20 -38.11 5.83 -24.05
C CYS A 20 -37.23 6.32 -25.18
N SER A 21 -36.81 7.58 -25.13
CA SER A 21 -35.65 8.02 -25.86
C SER A 21 -34.47 7.23 -25.32
N THR A 22 -34.06 6.20 -26.05
CA THR A 22 -32.70 5.66 -25.97
C THR A 22 -31.77 6.82 -26.35
N GLY A 23 -31.35 7.61 -25.37
CA GLY A 23 -30.20 8.49 -25.55
C GLY A 23 -29.02 7.63 -26.00
N PRO A 24 -28.05 8.21 -26.72
CA PRO A 24 -26.86 7.46 -27.11
C PRO A 24 -26.27 6.86 -25.84
N VAL A 25 -26.06 5.54 -25.82
CA VAL A 25 -25.26 4.89 -24.79
C VAL A 25 -23.89 5.53 -24.91
N THR A 26 -23.62 6.56 -24.12
CA THR A 26 -22.28 7.09 -23.93
C THR A 26 -21.45 5.89 -23.53
N SER A 27 -20.54 5.49 -24.41
CA SER A 27 -19.79 4.26 -24.26
C SER A 27 -19.13 4.26 -22.88
N ALA A 28 -19.53 3.33 -22.01
CA ALA A 28 -18.92 3.15 -20.68
C ALA A 28 -17.41 2.87 -20.77
N ARG A 29 -16.91 2.60 -21.98
CA ARG A 29 -15.51 2.34 -22.32
C ARG A 29 -14.54 3.40 -21.80
N ASN A 30 -14.87 4.68 -21.87
CA ASN A 30 -13.92 5.77 -21.58
C ASN A 30 -14.16 6.42 -20.22
N PHE A 31 -14.83 5.70 -19.32
CA PHE A 31 -15.17 6.15 -17.98
C PHE A 31 -14.84 5.08 -16.93
N THR A 32 -14.53 5.51 -15.71
CA THR A 32 -14.54 4.63 -14.55
C THR A 32 -15.97 4.14 -14.27
N PRO A 33 -16.14 3.08 -13.47
CA PRO A 33 -17.48 2.66 -13.04
C PRO A 33 -18.24 3.74 -12.28
N SER A 34 -17.53 4.65 -11.60
CA SER A 34 -18.09 5.84 -10.93
C SER A 34 -18.41 7.00 -11.89
N GLY A 35 -18.15 6.86 -13.20
CA GLY A 35 -18.46 7.85 -14.22
C GLY A 35 -17.41 8.94 -14.41
N LEU A 36 -16.20 8.78 -13.86
CA LEU A 36 -15.09 9.72 -14.09
C LEU A 36 -14.44 9.43 -15.45
N PRO A 37 -14.11 10.44 -16.26
CA PRO A 37 -13.39 10.23 -17.51
C PRO A 37 -12.04 9.53 -17.31
N LEU A 38 -11.73 8.54 -18.15
CA LEU A 38 -10.41 7.92 -18.23
C LEU A 38 -9.52 8.71 -19.19
N HIS A 39 -8.83 9.71 -18.66
CA HIS A 39 -7.86 10.51 -19.42
C HIS A 39 -6.54 9.78 -19.62
N ARG A 40 -5.90 9.99 -20.77
CA ARG A 40 -4.56 9.50 -21.05
C ARG A 40 -3.52 10.21 -20.17
N VAL A 41 -2.62 9.43 -19.58
CA VAL A 41 -1.44 9.98 -18.90
C VAL A 41 -0.47 10.55 -19.94
N LYS A 42 -0.08 11.82 -19.77
CA LYS A 42 0.89 12.50 -20.63
C LYS A 42 2.31 12.09 -20.23
N VAL A 43 2.80 10.99 -20.81
CA VAL A 43 4.14 10.45 -20.52
C VAL A 43 5.16 11.01 -21.51
N SER A 44 6.16 11.70 -20.98
CA SER A 44 7.31 12.20 -21.75
C SER A 44 8.49 12.47 -20.82
N ALA A 45 9.72 12.41 -21.35
CA ALA A 45 10.94 12.57 -20.56
C ALA A 45 11.08 13.99 -19.96
N ASP A 46 10.62 15.02 -20.68
CA ASP A 46 10.61 16.42 -20.24
C ASP A 46 9.59 16.70 -19.14
N ARG A 47 8.64 15.78 -18.89
CA ARG A 47 7.72 15.85 -17.76
C ARG A 47 8.25 15.15 -16.50
N VAL A 48 9.38 14.44 -16.57
CA VAL A 48 9.97 13.77 -15.42
C VAL A 48 10.51 14.81 -14.44
N ILE A 49 9.94 14.85 -13.23
CA ILE A 49 10.34 15.78 -12.17
C ILE A 49 11.35 15.16 -11.19
N ARG A 50 11.38 13.84 -11.07
CA ARG A 50 12.38 13.09 -10.29
C ARG A 50 12.37 11.60 -10.61
N THR A 51 13.51 10.96 -10.40
CA THR A 51 13.65 9.50 -10.43
C THR A 51 14.34 9.05 -9.15
N ILE A 52 13.78 8.02 -8.51
CA ILE A 52 14.25 7.53 -7.21
C ILE A 52 14.33 5.99 -7.20
N ALA A 53 15.22 5.45 -6.40
CA ALA A 53 15.32 4.02 -6.13
C ALA A 53 15.24 3.76 -4.62
N GLY A 54 14.55 2.70 -4.23
CA GLY A 54 14.40 2.29 -2.84
C GLY A 54 14.46 0.78 -2.70
N SER A 55 14.89 0.32 -1.53
CA SER A 55 15.10 -1.11 -1.26
C SER A 55 14.09 -1.62 -0.25
N ARG A 56 13.23 -2.54 -0.68
CA ARG A 56 12.25 -3.20 0.17
C ARG A 56 12.97 -4.23 1.06
N PRO A 57 12.78 -4.20 2.40
CA PRO A 57 13.31 -5.25 3.28
C PRO A 57 12.51 -6.53 3.09
N PHE A 58 13.07 -7.52 2.41
CA PHE A 58 12.38 -8.77 2.07
C PHE A 58 13.01 -9.97 2.77
N ARG A 59 12.17 -10.90 3.22
CA ARG A 59 12.58 -12.23 3.71
C ARG A 59 11.78 -13.28 2.92
N PRO A 60 12.42 -14.31 2.35
CA PRO A 60 11.71 -15.38 1.63
C PRO A 60 10.61 -16.05 2.46
N SER A 61 10.85 -16.31 3.74
CA SER A 61 9.85 -16.93 4.64
C SER A 61 8.75 -15.98 5.12
N GLY A 62 8.73 -14.72 4.66
CA GLY A 62 7.78 -13.69 5.11
C GLY A 62 8.34 -12.78 6.21
N PHE A 63 7.55 -11.80 6.65
CA PHE A 63 8.02 -10.87 7.69
C PHE A 63 8.36 -11.60 9.00
N ARG A 64 9.37 -11.13 9.74
CA ARG A 64 9.69 -11.62 11.08
C ARG A 64 8.90 -10.83 12.10
N LEU A 65 7.99 -11.50 12.79
CA LEU A 65 7.17 -10.95 13.85
C LEU A 65 7.11 -11.89 15.05
N GLU A 66 7.97 -11.65 16.04
CA GLU A 66 8.11 -12.47 17.24
C GLU A 66 8.80 -11.70 18.36
N ALA A 67 8.66 -12.19 19.59
CA ALA A 67 9.35 -11.66 20.77
C ALA A 67 10.57 -12.53 21.11
N GLU A 68 11.71 -11.89 21.35
CA GLU A 68 12.97 -12.52 21.76
C GLU A 68 13.45 -11.86 23.06
N SER A 69 13.99 -12.65 23.99
CA SER A 69 14.43 -12.16 25.31
C SER A 69 15.94 -11.99 25.35
N PHE A 70 16.39 -10.81 25.78
CA PHE A 70 17.79 -10.44 25.95
C PHE A 70 18.01 -10.00 27.40
N GLY A 71 18.25 -10.96 28.29
CA GLY A 71 18.33 -10.69 29.73
C GLY A 71 16.99 -10.19 30.27
N SER A 72 16.95 -8.96 30.80
CA SER A 72 15.71 -8.33 31.28
C SER A 72 14.91 -7.61 30.18
N GLN A 73 15.49 -7.42 29.00
CA GLN A 73 14.84 -6.75 27.88
C GLN A 73 14.11 -7.75 26.98
N THR A 74 12.98 -7.33 26.43
CA THR A 74 12.25 -8.03 25.38
C THR A 74 12.33 -7.23 24.09
N VAL A 75 12.83 -7.86 23.03
CA VAL A 75 12.85 -7.29 21.68
C VAL A 75 11.74 -7.97 20.87
N ILE A 76 10.83 -7.18 20.33
CA ILE A 76 9.78 -7.64 19.42
C ILE A 76 10.21 -7.26 18.01
N HIS A 77 10.61 -8.26 17.24
CA HIS A 77 10.97 -8.08 15.84
C HIS A 77 9.72 -7.80 15.01
N ASN A 78 9.77 -6.81 14.12
CA ASN A 78 8.69 -6.47 13.20
C ASN A 78 9.27 -5.85 11.91
N TYR A 79 9.87 -6.68 11.06
CA TYR A 79 10.56 -6.25 9.84
C TYR A 79 10.51 -7.34 8.74
N GLY A 80 11.01 -7.04 7.54
CA GLY A 80 11.07 -8.02 6.44
C GLY A 80 9.82 -8.11 5.56
N HIS A 81 9.00 -7.05 5.53
CA HIS A 81 7.67 -7.02 4.90
C HIS A 81 7.65 -7.01 3.36
N GLY A 82 8.79 -6.94 2.68
CA GLY A 82 8.86 -6.88 1.22
C GLY A 82 8.05 -5.72 0.63
N GLY A 83 7.19 -6.04 -0.35
CA GLY A 83 6.24 -5.10 -0.95
C GLY A 83 5.14 -4.63 0.01
N GLY A 84 4.88 -5.36 1.10
CA GLY A 84 3.78 -5.11 2.02
C GLY A 84 4.07 -4.11 3.15
N GLY A 85 5.21 -3.42 3.16
CA GLY A 85 5.63 -2.61 4.31
C GLY A 85 4.65 -1.50 4.72
N ILE A 86 4.00 -0.82 3.77
CA ILE A 86 2.93 0.15 4.09
C ILE A 86 1.61 -0.56 4.36
N THR A 87 1.22 -1.47 3.47
CA THR A 87 -0.11 -2.08 3.48
C THR A 87 -0.33 -2.96 4.71
N LEU A 88 0.71 -3.62 5.22
CA LEU A 88 0.64 -4.41 6.45
C LEU A 88 0.99 -3.63 7.71
N SER A 89 1.42 -2.36 7.60
CA SER A 89 2.03 -1.63 8.72
C SER A 89 1.21 -1.64 10.00
N TRP A 90 -0.08 -1.26 9.93
CA TRP A 90 -0.99 -1.30 11.07
C TRP A 90 -1.28 -2.71 11.58
N GLY A 91 -1.28 -3.68 10.69
CA GLY A 91 -1.58 -5.08 10.99
C GLY A 91 -0.47 -5.76 11.79
N THR A 92 0.74 -5.75 11.25
CA THR A 92 1.88 -6.33 11.97
C THR A 92 2.22 -5.54 13.22
N SER A 93 1.99 -4.22 13.22
CA SER A 93 2.09 -3.39 14.43
C SER A 93 1.04 -3.72 15.49
N HIS A 94 -0.18 -4.10 15.09
CA HIS A 94 -1.20 -4.56 16.03
C HIS A 94 -0.77 -5.84 16.74
N LEU A 95 -0.29 -6.82 15.97
CA LEU A 95 0.22 -8.07 16.52
C LEU A 95 1.49 -7.85 17.38
N ALA A 96 2.40 -6.95 16.97
CA ALA A 96 3.55 -6.56 17.78
C ALA A 96 3.14 -5.89 19.11
N MET A 97 2.10 -5.05 19.08
CA MET A 97 1.53 -4.44 20.29
C MET A 97 0.94 -5.51 21.22
N GLU A 98 0.25 -6.54 20.69
CA GLU A 98 -0.26 -7.65 21.52
C GLU A 98 0.87 -8.41 22.23
N LEU A 99 1.99 -8.66 21.54
CA LEU A 99 3.19 -9.23 22.16
C LEU A 99 3.75 -8.30 23.25
N ALA A 100 3.84 -7.00 22.97
CA ALA A 100 4.34 -6.02 23.94
C ALA A 100 3.47 -5.96 25.21
N GLN A 101 2.15 -6.10 25.07
CA GLN A 101 1.21 -6.07 26.18
C GLN A 101 1.40 -7.22 27.19
N GLN A 102 2.11 -8.28 26.83
CA GLN A 102 2.48 -9.36 27.76
C GLN A 102 3.53 -8.90 28.79
N SER A 103 4.28 -7.83 28.50
CA SER A 103 5.20 -7.23 29.46
C SER A 103 4.46 -6.43 30.54
N SER A 104 5.01 -6.41 31.76
CA SER A 104 4.55 -5.50 32.82
C SER A 104 5.07 -4.07 32.64
N HIS A 105 6.08 -3.87 31.78
CA HIS A 105 6.62 -2.56 31.47
C HIS A 105 5.68 -1.77 30.55
N ARG A 106 5.71 -0.44 30.69
CA ARG A 106 4.89 0.50 29.89
C ARG A 106 5.72 1.58 29.21
N ARG A 107 7.04 1.47 29.25
CA ARG A 107 7.97 2.30 28.48
C ARG A 107 8.59 1.45 27.38
N CYS A 108 8.58 1.95 26.16
CA CYS A 108 9.05 1.22 25.01
C CYS A 108 9.90 2.07 24.07
N ALA A 109 10.97 1.48 23.55
CA ALA A 109 11.73 2.01 22.43
C ALA A 109 11.20 1.40 21.12
N VAL A 110 10.89 2.22 20.13
CA VAL A 110 10.58 1.75 18.77
C VAL A 110 11.75 2.12 17.87
N LEU A 111 12.38 1.12 17.24
CA LEU A 111 13.53 1.33 16.38
C LEU A 111 13.05 1.48 14.93
N GLY A 112 13.14 2.68 14.37
CA GLY A 112 12.72 3.01 13.01
C GLY A 112 11.46 3.88 12.94
N ALA A 113 11.49 4.91 12.10
CA ALA A 113 10.39 5.85 11.86
C ALA A 113 9.73 5.65 10.49
N GLY A 114 9.81 4.46 9.91
CA GLY A 114 9.03 4.07 8.72
C GLY A 114 7.56 3.79 9.06
N ALA A 115 6.77 3.37 8.07
CA ALA A 115 5.33 3.12 8.24
C ALA A 115 5.01 2.15 9.40
N VAL A 116 5.77 1.05 9.51
CA VAL A 116 5.60 0.03 10.57
C VAL A 116 5.95 0.62 11.95
N GLY A 117 7.08 1.33 12.06
CA GLY A 117 7.50 1.91 13.34
C GLY A 117 6.53 2.99 13.85
N LEU A 118 6.07 3.87 12.95
CA LEU A 118 5.06 4.88 13.30
C LEU A 118 3.73 4.25 13.72
N ALA A 119 3.26 3.22 13.01
CA ALA A 119 2.04 2.50 13.38
C ALA A 119 2.19 1.78 14.74
N SER A 120 3.32 1.10 14.98
CA SER A 120 3.63 0.45 16.26
C SER A 120 3.63 1.44 17.41
N ALA A 121 4.29 2.58 17.23
CA ALA A 121 4.37 3.63 18.24
C ALA A 121 2.99 4.24 18.56
N ARG A 122 2.18 4.51 17.53
CA ARG A 122 0.81 5.06 17.73
C ARG A 122 -0.10 4.08 18.46
N LEU A 123 -0.10 2.80 18.07
CA LEU A 123 -0.90 1.78 18.74
C LEU A 123 -0.52 1.60 20.21
N LEU A 124 0.77 1.64 20.54
CA LEU A 124 1.24 1.58 21.92
C LEU A 124 0.84 2.83 22.72
N GLN A 125 0.97 4.04 22.14
CA GLN A 125 0.50 5.27 22.77
C GLN A 125 -1.01 5.24 23.06
N ASP A 126 -1.83 4.70 22.15
CA ASP A 126 -3.27 4.56 22.36
C ASP A 126 -3.61 3.57 23.51
N ARG A 127 -2.65 2.74 23.91
CA ARG A 127 -2.72 1.85 25.09
C ARG A 127 -2.03 2.44 26.32
N GLY A 128 -1.67 3.72 26.30
CA GLY A 128 -1.08 4.44 27.44
C GLY A 128 0.40 4.16 27.66
N TRP A 129 1.13 3.70 26.65
CA TRP A 129 2.57 3.49 26.76
C TRP A 129 3.36 4.79 26.58
N ASP A 130 4.47 4.92 27.30
CA ASP A 130 5.51 5.94 27.10
C ASP A 130 6.46 5.46 25.99
N VAL A 131 6.34 6.04 24.80
CA VAL A 131 7.03 5.56 23.59
C VAL A 131 8.07 6.58 23.11
N THR A 132 9.30 6.11 22.92
CA THR A 132 10.35 6.85 22.22
C THR A 132 10.71 6.13 20.93
N ILE A 133 10.65 6.82 19.80
CA ILE A 133 11.16 6.32 18.52
C ILE A 133 12.63 6.70 18.41
N TYR A 134 13.48 5.73 18.10
CA TYR A 134 14.87 5.97 17.71
C TYR A 134 15.02 5.65 16.23
N SER A 135 15.47 6.61 15.43
CA SER A 135 15.63 6.38 14.00
C SER A 135 16.76 7.19 13.40
N LYS A 136 17.47 6.60 12.43
CA LYS A 136 18.50 7.32 11.67
C LYS A 136 17.89 8.35 10.73
N ASP A 137 16.85 7.94 10.00
CA ASP A 137 16.21 8.71 8.95
C ASP A 137 14.74 8.92 9.29
N LEU A 138 14.23 10.13 9.04
CA LEU A 138 12.81 10.48 9.18
C LEU A 138 12.20 10.76 7.81
N SER A 139 10.87 10.83 7.73
CA SER A 139 10.17 11.31 6.53
C SER A 139 10.72 12.71 6.15
N PRO A 140 11.10 12.96 4.88
CA PRO A 140 10.80 12.18 3.68
C PRO A 140 11.86 11.15 3.26
N ASN A 141 12.85 10.84 4.09
CA ASN A 141 14.05 10.07 3.73
C ASN A 141 14.00 8.58 4.10
N THR A 142 12.81 8.03 4.39
CA THR A 142 12.67 6.60 4.72
C THR A 142 12.34 5.77 3.48
N THR A 143 12.62 4.46 3.50
CA THR A 143 12.15 3.52 2.46
C THR A 143 10.63 3.62 2.25
N SER A 144 9.86 3.88 3.31
CA SER A 144 8.42 4.02 3.23
C SER A 144 7.99 5.21 2.36
N ASN A 145 8.77 6.30 2.29
CA ASN A 145 8.43 7.45 1.45
C ASN A 145 8.47 7.14 -0.06
N ILE A 146 9.26 6.13 -0.45
CA ILE A 146 9.46 5.72 -1.84
C ILE A 146 8.28 4.87 -2.33
N ALA A 147 7.58 4.17 -1.44
CA ALA A 147 6.55 3.19 -1.82
C ALA A 147 5.47 3.75 -2.75
N GLY A 148 4.91 2.89 -3.61
CA GLY A 148 3.83 3.25 -4.53
C GLY A 148 2.56 3.74 -3.82
N GLY A 149 2.14 3.02 -2.78
CA GLY A 149 1.04 3.41 -1.89
C GLY A 149 -0.28 2.67 -2.12
N GLN A 150 -0.41 1.88 -3.18
CA GLN A 150 -1.60 1.06 -3.38
C GLN A 150 -1.78 0.03 -2.26
N TRP A 151 -3.01 -0.15 -1.78
CA TRP A 151 -3.41 -1.32 -1.00
C TRP A 151 -3.31 -2.59 -1.86
N SER A 152 -2.16 -3.24 -1.72
CA SER A 152 -1.80 -4.53 -2.32
C SER A 152 -0.74 -5.19 -1.42
N PRO A 153 -1.14 -5.99 -0.42
CA PRO A 153 -0.21 -6.70 0.46
C PRO A 153 0.40 -7.92 -0.26
N THR A 154 1.15 -7.65 -1.32
CA THR A 154 1.78 -8.64 -2.20
C THR A 154 3.30 -8.55 -2.14
N SER A 155 3.99 -9.56 -2.68
CA SER A 155 5.46 -9.67 -2.65
C SER A 155 6.04 -9.60 -1.23
N VAL A 156 5.39 -10.28 -0.29
CA VAL A 156 5.74 -10.31 1.14
C VAL A 156 6.58 -11.53 1.50
N TYR A 157 6.46 -12.61 0.73
CA TYR A 157 7.13 -13.90 0.92
C TYR A 157 7.34 -14.59 -0.43
N ASP A 158 8.10 -15.68 -0.44
CA ASP A 158 8.22 -16.62 -1.56
C ASP A 158 7.22 -17.77 -1.39
N ASP A 159 6.45 -18.10 -2.42
CA ASP A 159 5.36 -19.09 -2.33
C ASP A 159 5.86 -20.49 -1.92
N ASP A 160 7.08 -20.87 -2.31
CA ASP A 160 7.71 -22.14 -1.93
C ASP A 160 8.19 -22.19 -0.46
N LYS A 161 8.13 -21.06 0.24
CA LYS A 161 8.48 -20.92 1.67
C LYS A 161 7.26 -20.71 2.57
N LEU A 162 6.05 -20.64 1.98
CA LEU A 162 4.83 -20.41 2.72
C LEU A 162 4.58 -21.56 3.71
N THR A 163 4.35 -21.21 4.97
CA THR A 163 3.92 -22.14 6.02
C THR A 163 2.49 -21.81 6.46
N PRO A 164 1.70 -22.79 6.92
CA PRO A 164 0.34 -22.53 7.43
C PRO A 164 0.32 -21.51 8.59
N GLN A 165 1.37 -21.52 9.42
CA GLN A 165 1.51 -20.61 10.55
C GLN A 165 1.73 -19.17 10.06
N PHE A 166 2.63 -18.97 9.09
CA PHE A 166 2.85 -17.66 8.51
C PHE A 166 1.64 -17.17 7.72
N GLU A 167 0.97 -18.04 6.96
CA GLU A 167 -0.25 -17.70 6.23
C GLU A 167 -1.34 -17.15 7.16
N ALA A 168 -1.58 -17.82 8.30
CA ALA A 168 -2.52 -17.34 9.31
C ALA A 168 -2.10 -16.00 9.93
N GLN A 169 -0.81 -15.82 10.21
CA GLN A 169 -0.26 -14.55 10.74
C GLN A 169 -0.40 -13.41 9.72
N PHE A 170 -0.08 -13.68 8.46
CA PHE A 170 -0.22 -12.75 7.34
C PHE A 170 -1.67 -12.33 7.14
N GLU A 171 -2.61 -13.29 7.12
CA GLU A 171 -4.03 -12.98 6.95
C GLU A 171 -4.57 -12.15 8.10
N SER A 172 -4.20 -12.48 9.34
CA SER A 172 -4.57 -11.70 10.53
C SER A 172 -4.07 -10.25 10.41
N ALA A 173 -2.77 -10.07 10.14
CA ALA A 173 -2.17 -8.75 9.96
C ALA A 173 -2.86 -7.96 8.83
N MET A 174 -3.07 -8.59 7.68
CA MET A 174 -3.73 -7.98 6.54
C MET A 174 -5.15 -7.50 6.88
N ARG A 175 -5.96 -8.33 7.54
CA ARG A 175 -7.34 -7.96 7.92
C ARG A 175 -7.37 -6.77 8.88
N HIS A 176 -6.48 -6.75 9.88
CA HIS A 176 -6.32 -5.59 10.76
C HIS A 176 -5.93 -4.35 9.98
N ALA A 177 -4.87 -4.43 9.16
CA ALA A 177 -4.37 -3.28 8.43
C ALA A 177 -5.40 -2.71 7.46
N TYR A 178 -6.15 -3.58 6.76
CA TYR A 178 -7.21 -3.16 5.85
C TYR A 178 -8.25 -2.31 6.59
N ARG A 179 -8.72 -2.81 7.74
CA ARG A 179 -9.71 -2.09 8.55
C ARG A 179 -9.17 -0.77 9.09
N TYR A 180 -7.90 -0.71 9.49
CA TYR A 180 -7.27 0.55 9.92
C TYR A 180 -7.24 1.58 8.79
N PHE A 181 -6.76 1.22 7.60
CA PHE A 181 -6.69 2.17 6.49
C PHE A 181 -8.07 2.66 6.03
N GLN A 182 -9.12 1.82 6.13
CA GLN A 182 -10.49 2.28 5.89
C GLN A 182 -10.89 3.46 6.80
N ASN A 183 -10.47 3.43 8.08
CA ASN A 183 -10.76 4.50 9.04
C ASN A 183 -9.87 5.74 8.84
N LEU A 184 -8.76 5.62 8.10
CA LEU A 184 -7.87 6.72 7.77
C LEU A 184 -8.21 7.37 6.42
N ALA A 185 -9.19 6.84 5.68
CA ALA A 185 -9.63 7.40 4.42
C ALA A 185 -10.03 8.87 4.59
N GLY A 186 -9.34 9.75 3.87
CA GLY A 186 -9.50 11.19 3.95
C GLY A 186 -8.23 11.96 3.61
N PRO A 187 -8.35 13.27 3.37
CA PRO A 187 -7.24 14.12 2.93
C PRO A 187 -6.13 14.25 3.98
N ARG A 188 -6.45 14.16 5.29
CA ARG A 188 -5.45 14.27 6.38
C ARG A 188 -4.32 13.26 6.23
N TYR A 189 -4.66 12.02 5.90
CA TYR A 189 -3.69 10.93 5.79
C TYR A 189 -3.30 10.61 4.36
N GLY A 190 -3.88 11.30 3.36
CA GLY A 190 -3.68 10.98 1.95
C GLY A 190 -4.11 9.56 1.62
N VAL A 191 -5.15 9.05 2.29
CA VAL A 191 -5.73 7.73 2.01
C VAL A 191 -7.05 7.94 1.29
N ARG A 192 -7.21 7.34 0.11
CA ARG A 192 -8.47 7.48 -0.66
C ARG A 192 -8.76 6.22 -1.45
N TRP A 193 -10.05 5.95 -1.66
CA TRP A 193 -10.49 4.94 -2.62
C TRP A 193 -10.25 5.41 -4.04
N ILE A 194 -9.84 4.51 -4.91
CA ILE A 194 -9.55 4.78 -6.32
C ILE A 194 -9.77 3.53 -7.18
N SER A 195 -10.21 3.72 -8.41
CA SER A 195 -10.32 2.65 -9.39
C SER A 195 -8.95 2.18 -9.85
N ASN A 196 -8.75 0.86 -9.89
CA ASN A 196 -7.55 0.22 -10.38
C ASN A 196 -7.89 -0.71 -11.56
N TYR A 197 -7.03 -0.67 -12.57
CA TYR A 197 -7.09 -1.56 -13.72
C TYR A 197 -5.84 -2.44 -13.76
N SER A 198 -6.04 -3.75 -13.60
CA SER A 198 -5.00 -4.77 -13.79
C SER A 198 -4.96 -5.15 -15.26
N ILE A 199 -3.82 -4.95 -15.89
CA ILE A 199 -3.57 -5.18 -17.32
C ILE A 199 -2.78 -6.49 -17.45
N ALA A 200 -3.36 -7.50 -18.07
CA ALA A 200 -2.74 -8.81 -18.23
C ALA A 200 -2.49 -9.16 -19.70
N ASP A 201 -1.37 -9.82 -19.96
CA ASP A 201 -1.01 -10.35 -21.28
C ASP A 201 -1.63 -11.73 -21.55
N GLN A 202 -2.16 -12.36 -20.52
CA GLN A 202 -2.77 -13.68 -20.54
C GLN A 202 -4.17 -13.65 -19.92
N PRO A 203 -5.04 -14.62 -20.22
CA PRO A 203 -6.33 -14.76 -19.56
C PRO A 203 -6.19 -14.73 -18.04
N ILE A 204 -7.03 -13.92 -17.39
CA ILE A 204 -7.02 -13.79 -15.94
C ILE A 204 -7.68 -15.03 -15.33
N THR A 205 -7.01 -15.68 -14.40
CA THR A 205 -7.51 -16.83 -13.67
C THR A 205 -8.11 -16.41 -12.33
N ASP A 206 -9.10 -17.18 -11.83
CA ASP A 206 -9.82 -16.89 -10.58
C ASP A 206 -9.09 -17.37 -9.31
N ASP A 207 -7.77 -17.39 -9.32
CA ASP A 207 -6.92 -17.80 -8.19
C ASP A 207 -5.91 -16.72 -7.78
N ASN A 208 -6.11 -15.49 -8.27
CA ASN A 208 -5.23 -14.39 -7.93
C ASN A 208 -5.52 -13.87 -6.52
N PHE A 209 -4.58 -13.11 -5.97
CA PHE A 209 -4.69 -12.51 -4.64
C PHE A 209 -6.01 -11.73 -4.45
N ASN A 210 -6.43 -10.97 -5.47
CA ASN A 210 -7.67 -10.21 -5.42
C ASN A 210 -8.92 -11.10 -5.35
N ASP A 211 -8.90 -12.30 -5.93
CA ASP A 211 -10.02 -13.25 -5.88
C ASP A 211 -10.12 -13.90 -4.50
N ARG A 212 -8.99 -14.39 -3.98
CA ARG A 212 -8.90 -14.99 -2.63
C ARG A 212 -9.37 -14.03 -1.53
N TYR A 213 -9.13 -12.73 -1.71
CA TYR A 213 -9.52 -11.68 -0.77
C TYR A 213 -10.53 -10.69 -1.38
N ALA A 214 -11.46 -11.14 -2.22
CA ALA A 214 -12.41 -10.30 -2.96
C ALA A 214 -13.19 -9.31 -2.08
N SER A 215 -13.48 -9.66 -0.82
CA SER A 215 -14.10 -8.75 0.16
C SER A 215 -13.32 -7.45 0.43
N MET A 216 -12.03 -7.40 0.08
CA MET A 216 -11.15 -6.24 0.20
C MET A 216 -11.03 -5.41 -1.10
N TYR A 217 -11.66 -5.85 -2.18
CA TYR A 217 -11.56 -5.26 -3.52
C TYR A 217 -12.97 -5.03 -4.10
N PRO A 218 -13.67 -3.96 -3.69
CA PRO A 218 -15.02 -3.68 -4.16
C PRO A 218 -15.08 -3.50 -5.69
N GLU A 219 -16.18 -3.92 -6.31
CA GLU A 219 -16.38 -3.87 -7.76
C GLU A 219 -15.30 -4.62 -8.58
N LEU A 220 -14.75 -5.70 -8.01
CA LEU A 220 -13.89 -6.64 -8.70
C LEU A 220 -14.64 -7.29 -9.88
N ARG A 221 -14.17 -7.05 -11.11
CA ARG A 221 -14.74 -7.64 -12.33
C ARG A 221 -13.78 -7.59 -13.51
N ASP A 222 -13.88 -8.58 -14.38
CA ASP A 222 -13.24 -8.55 -15.69
C ASP A 222 -14.03 -7.67 -16.65
N LEU A 223 -13.31 -6.94 -17.49
CA LEU A 223 -13.85 -6.03 -18.48
C LEU A 223 -13.59 -6.58 -19.88
N ALA A 224 -14.62 -6.59 -20.71
CA ALA A 224 -14.47 -6.84 -22.14
C ALA A 224 -13.77 -5.64 -22.82
N THR A 225 -13.19 -5.88 -24.00
CA THR A 225 -12.42 -4.87 -24.75
C THR A 225 -13.23 -3.63 -25.15
N ASN A 226 -14.55 -3.74 -25.22
CA ASN A 226 -15.46 -2.62 -25.45
C ASN A 226 -15.87 -1.86 -24.17
N GLN A 227 -15.37 -2.25 -23.00
CA GLN A 227 -15.66 -1.66 -21.70
C GLN A 227 -14.48 -0.90 -21.08
N HIS A 228 -13.34 -0.82 -21.78
CA HIS A 228 -12.18 -0.03 -21.36
C HIS A 228 -11.40 0.57 -22.55
N PRO A 229 -10.58 1.62 -22.34
CA PRO A 229 -9.83 2.29 -23.40
C PRO A 229 -8.41 1.73 -23.59
N PHE A 230 -7.94 0.91 -22.65
CA PHE A 230 -6.57 0.39 -22.64
C PHE A 230 -6.27 -0.52 -23.82
N PRO A 231 -5.04 -0.48 -24.38
CA PRO A 231 -4.60 -1.31 -25.49
C PRO A 231 -4.26 -2.74 -25.02
N ALA A 232 -5.23 -3.42 -24.39
CA ALA A 232 -5.04 -4.75 -23.81
C ALA A 232 -6.27 -5.64 -24.05
N GLN A 233 -6.06 -6.95 -24.12
CA GLN A 233 -7.16 -7.90 -24.28
C GLN A 233 -7.80 -8.29 -22.94
N TYR A 234 -7.02 -8.34 -21.87
CA TYR A 234 -7.44 -8.81 -20.56
C TYR A 234 -7.26 -7.69 -19.53
N VAL A 235 -8.38 -7.15 -19.05
CA VAL A 235 -8.39 -6.08 -18.06
C VAL A 235 -9.34 -6.44 -16.92
N ARG A 236 -8.84 -6.38 -15.70
CA ARG A 236 -9.64 -6.52 -14.47
C ARG A 236 -9.73 -5.20 -13.75
N HIS A 237 -10.95 -4.77 -13.44
CA HIS A 237 -11.22 -3.61 -12.60
C HIS A 237 -11.43 -4.03 -11.15
N TYR A 238 -11.01 -3.19 -10.21
CA TYR A 238 -11.48 -3.16 -8.82
C TYR A 238 -11.19 -1.80 -8.19
N ASN A 239 -11.93 -1.45 -7.14
CA ASN A 239 -11.58 -0.33 -6.27
C ASN A 239 -10.60 -0.79 -5.18
N THR A 240 -9.64 0.06 -4.87
CA THR A 240 -8.64 -0.15 -3.80
C THR A 240 -8.33 1.17 -3.13
N MET A 241 -7.50 1.17 -2.07
CA MET A 241 -7.03 2.38 -1.42
C MET A 241 -5.66 2.79 -1.96
N LEU A 242 -5.48 4.07 -2.28
CA LEU A 242 -4.18 4.70 -2.46
C LEU A 242 -3.80 5.40 -1.16
N ILE A 243 -2.66 5.02 -0.59
CA ILE A 243 -2.06 5.56 0.64
C ILE A 243 -0.82 6.35 0.22
N GLU A 244 -0.93 7.67 0.15
CA GLU A 244 0.13 8.53 -0.36
C GLU A 244 1.22 8.79 0.71
N PRO A 245 2.42 8.18 0.62
CA PRO A 245 3.42 8.25 1.68
C PRO A 245 3.90 9.68 2.01
N ALA A 246 3.90 10.56 1.01
CA ALA A 246 4.28 11.97 1.17
C ALA A 246 3.31 12.76 2.07
N ILE A 247 2.08 12.27 2.26
CA ILE A 247 1.07 12.86 3.14
C ILE A 247 0.92 12.02 4.41
N TYR A 248 0.82 10.70 4.24
CA TYR A 248 0.60 9.74 5.31
C TYR A 248 1.70 9.78 6.39
N LEU A 249 2.98 9.70 6.00
CA LEU A 249 4.08 9.58 6.97
C LEU A 249 4.27 10.87 7.80
N PRO A 250 4.26 12.08 7.21
CA PRO A 250 4.26 13.31 8.01
C PRO A 250 3.05 13.42 8.96
N ALA A 251 1.84 13.06 8.50
CA ALA A 251 0.64 13.09 9.35
C ALA A 251 0.77 12.13 10.54
N MET A 252 1.28 10.93 10.31
CA MET A 252 1.56 9.94 11.37
C MET A 252 2.61 10.42 12.37
N MET A 253 3.68 11.07 11.89
CA MET A 253 4.68 11.68 12.77
C MET A 253 4.08 12.81 13.62
N GLN A 254 3.24 13.67 13.02
CA GLN A 254 2.55 14.73 13.75
C GLN A 254 1.62 14.17 14.83
N ASP A 255 0.86 13.12 14.52
CA ASP A 255 0.00 12.45 15.51
C ASP A 255 0.83 11.85 16.66
N PHE A 256 1.99 11.26 16.35
CA PHE A 256 2.88 10.70 17.36
C PHE A 256 3.42 11.77 18.31
N TYR A 257 3.85 12.92 17.78
CA TYR A 257 4.27 14.06 18.60
C TYR A 257 3.11 14.65 19.41
N ALA A 258 1.94 14.81 18.80
CA ALA A 258 0.75 15.34 19.46
C ALA A 258 0.28 14.46 20.63
N ALA A 259 0.51 13.15 20.54
CA ALA A 259 0.29 12.19 21.62
C ALA A 259 1.44 12.15 22.66
N GLY A 260 2.39 13.09 22.64
CA GLY A 260 3.48 13.22 23.60
C GLY A 260 4.70 12.35 23.31
N GLY A 261 4.77 11.74 22.13
CA GLY A 261 5.88 10.90 21.70
C GLY A 261 7.17 11.69 21.47
N LYS A 262 8.30 11.01 21.64
CA LYS A 262 9.64 11.57 21.39
C LYS A 262 10.31 10.82 20.25
N ILE A 263 10.93 11.54 19.33
CA ILE A 263 11.78 10.95 18.29
C ILE A 263 13.22 11.39 18.54
N VAL A 264 14.12 10.43 18.67
CA VAL A 264 15.56 10.64 18.82
C VAL A 264 16.25 10.20 17.54
N ILE A 265 17.00 11.12 16.93
CA ILE A 265 17.84 10.78 15.77
C ILE A 265 19.02 9.95 16.27
N ARG A 266 19.05 8.67 15.90
CA ARG A 266 20.11 7.74 16.32
C ARG A 266 20.29 6.62 15.30
N GLU A 267 21.54 6.39 14.92
CA GLU A 267 21.95 5.20 14.18
C GLU A 267 22.40 4.11 15.16
N PHE A 268 21.99 2.88 14.89
CA PHE A 268 22.44 1.68 15.61
C PHE A 268 23.31 0.86 14.66
N ARG A 269 24.54 0.54 15.10
CA ARG A 269 25.52 -0.19 14.30
C ARG A 269 25.51 -1.69 14.58
N GLY A 270 25.02 -2.09 15.75
CA GLY A 270 24.90 -3.49 16.14
C GLY A 270 23.91 -3.70 17.29
N GLN A 271 23.75 -4.96 17.70
CA GLN A 271 22.81 -5.38 18.74
C GLN A 271 23.03 -4.65 20.06
N GLU A 272 24.30 -4.51 20.47
CA GLU A 272 24.67 -3.86 21.73
C GLU A 272 24.16 -2.42 21.82
N ASP A 273 24.16 -1.66 20.72
CA ASP A 273 23.65 -0.29 20.72
C ASP A 273 22.16 -0.23 21.09
N ALA A 274 21.38 -1.22 20.62
CA ALA A 274 19.95 -1.33 20.87
C ALA A 274 19.69 -1.84 22.29
N LEU A 275 20.45 -2.82 22.77
CA LEU A 275 20.31 -3.37 24.12
C LEU A 275 20.82 -2.40 25.21
N ASN A 276 21.71 -1.48 24.88
CA ASN A 276 22.13 -0.41 25.80
C ASN A 276 21.06 0.67 26.04
N LEU A 277 19.89 0.57 25.40
CA LEU A 277 18.75 1.42 25.72
C LEU A 277 18.18 1.11 27.12
N SER A 278 17.60 2.12 27.76
CA SER A 278 17.02 1.98 29.11
C SER A 278 15.70 1.23 29.13
N GLU A 279 15.02 1.20 27.98
CA GLU A 279 13.70 0.65 27.77
C GLU A 279 13.75 -0.88 27.82
N GLN A 280 12.85 -1.47 28.61
CA GLN A 280 12.79 -2.92 28.77
C GLN A 280 12.03 -3.63 27.64
N VAL A 281 11.26 -2.88 26.85
CA VAL A 281 10.57 -3.39 25.67
C VAL A 281 11.04 -2.59 24.46
N ILE A 282 11.51 -3.29 23.43
CA ILE A 282 12.01 -2.72 22.19
C ILE A 282 11.20 -3.28 21.03
N ILE A 283 10.53 -2.45 20.23
CA ILE A 283 9.95 -2.89 18.95
C ILE A 283 10.98 -2.61 17.85
N ASN A 284 11.54 -3.66 17.25
CA ASN A 284 12.48 -3.54 16.14
C ASN A 284 11.73 -3.44 14.80
N CYS A 285 11.60 -2.21 14.29
CA CYS A 285 11.03 -1.87 12.99
C CYS A 285 12.08 -1.33 12.01
N THR A 286 13.33 -1.77 12.13
CA THR A 286 14.48 -1.16 11.41
C THR A 286 14.58 -1.56 9.94
N GLY A 287 13.65 -2.37 9.43
CA GLY A 287 13.67 -2.80 8.03
C GLY A 287 14.97 -3.52 7.68
N LEU A 288 15.67 -3.05 6.64
CA LEU A 288 16.98 -3.62 6.24
C LEU A 288 18.07 -3.41 7.30
N GLY A 289 17.91 -2.43 8.20
CA GLY A 289 18.84 -2.20 9.30
C GLY A 289 18.97 -3.40 10.23
N SER A 290 17.93 -4.23 10.35
CA SER A 290 17.98 -5.46 11.14
C SER A 290 19.11 -6.39 10.71
N LYS A 291 19.51 -6.40 9.42
CA LYS A 291 20.60 -7.26 8.94
C LYS A 291 21.89 -7.09 9.76
N ASN A 292 22.14 -5.87 10.25
CA ASN A 292 23.32 -5.56 11.07
C ASN A 292 23.00 -5.51 12.57
N ILE A 293 21.83 -4.99 12.95
CA ILE A 293 21.47 -4.79 14.36
C ILE A 293 21.07 -6.12 15.02
N PHE A 294 20.29 -6.94 14.33
CA PHE A 294 19.81 -8.26 14.79
C PHE A 294 19.98 -9.24 13.62
N PRO A 295 21.18 -9.81 13.43
CA PRO A 295 21.55 -10.54 12.22
C PRO A 295 20.49 -11.54 11.75
N ASP A 296 20.12 -11.40 10.48
CA ASP A 296 19.09 -12.20 9.81
C ASP A 296 19.55 -12.48 8.38
N ASP A 297 19.91 -13.75 8.13
CA ASP A 297 20.50 -14.18 6.85
C ASP A 297 19.47 -14.22 5.72
N GLU A 298 18.18 -14.34 6.05
CA GLU A 298 17.10 -14.28 5.06
C GLU A 298 16.85 -12.86 4.54
N LEU A 299 17.22 -11.85 5.32
CA LEU A 299 16.91 -10.47 5.01
C LEU A 299 17.77 -9.94 3.85
N MET A 300 17.09 -9.55 2.77
CA MET A 300 17.70 -9.00 1.56
C MET A 300 16.91 -7.79 1.02
N PRO A 301 17.55 -6.91 0.24
CA PRO A 301 16.85 -5.84 -0.46
C PRO A 301 16.16 -6.37 -1.70
N ILE A 302 14.98 -5.83 -2.00
CA ILE A 302 14.42 -5.85 -3.34
C ILE A 302 14.33 -4.41 -3.83
N LYS A 303 15.27 -4.03 -4.70
CA LYS A 303 15.36 -2.70 -5.27
C LYS A 303 14.19 -2.47 -6.22
N GLY A 304 13.51 -1.35 -6.02
CA GLY A 304 12.49 -0.82 -6.90
C GLY A 304 12.82 0.61 -7.28
N GLN A 305 12.62 0.92 -8.56
CA GLN A 305 12.86 2.23 -9.14
C GLN A 305 11.57 2.82 -9.65
N LEU A 306 11.43 4.13 -9.46
CA LEU A 306 10.27 4.92 -9.80
C LEU A 306 10.70 6.20 -10.50
N SER A 307 9.93 6.62 -11.50
CA SER A 307 10.00 7.97 -12.08
C SER A 307 8.69 8.69 -11.83
N PHE A 308 8.77 9.96 -11.46
CA PHE A 308 7.60 10.80 -11.22
C PHE A 308 7.50 11.83 -12.33
N LEU A 309 6.33 11.92 -12.94
CA LEU A 309 6.00 12.99 -13.86
C LEU A 309 5.35 14.16 -13.12
N LEU A 310 5.31 15.32 -13.78
CA LEU A 310 4.43 16.43 -13.40
C LEU A 310 3.01 15.92 -13.11
N PRO A 311 2.38 16.36 -12.00
CA PRO A 311 0.99 16.02 -11.70
C PRO A 311 0.06 16.32 -12.89
N GLN A 312 -0.99 15.51 -12.99
CA GLN A 312 -2.05 15.65 -13.99
C GLN A 312 -3.37 15.43 -13.26
N GLU A 313 -4.05 16.52 -12.89
CA GLU A 313 -5.21 16.51 -11.97
C GLU A 313 -6.38 15.68 -12.51
N GLU A 314 -6.49 15.58 -13.83
CA GLU A 314 -7.53 14.80 -14.50
C GLU A 314 -7.31 13.27 -14.43
N ILE A 315 -6.14 12.79 -13.99
CA ILE A 315 -5.89 11.34 -13.83
C ILE A 315 -6.35 10.89 -12.43
N ASP A 316 -7.42 10.09 -12.40
CA ASP A 316 -7.97 9.54 -11.16
C ASP A 316 -8.21 8.01 -11.18
N TYR A 317 -7.24 7.28 -11.73
CA TYR A 317 -7.23 5.82 -11.73
C TYR A 317 -5.80 5.29 -11.65
N MET A 318 -5.66 4.01 -11.31
CA MET A 318 -4.38 3.31 -11.30
C MET A 318 -4.34 2.25 -12.39
N THR A 319 -3.15 2.00 -12.91
CA THR A 319 -2.88 0.81 -13.74
C THR A 319 -1.78 -0.01 -13.12
N VAL A 320 -1.94 -1.32 -13.12
CA VAL A 320 -0.91 -2.28 -12.69
C VAL A 320 -0.85 -3.42 -13.70
N GLY A 321 0.30 -4.05 -13.86
CA GLY A 321 0.47 -5.14 -14.84
C GLY A 321 1.25 -4.68 -16.05
N ASN A 322 0.90 -5.06 -17.27
CA ASN A 322 1.58 -4.58 -18.48
C ASN A 322 3.11 -4.80 -18.45
N GLY A 323 3.56 -6.06 -18.38
CA GLY A 323 4.99 -6.38 -18.28
C GLY A 323 5.67 -5.91 -16.99
N GLY A 324 4.91 -5.80 -15.88
CA GLY A 324 5.43 -5.39 -14.57
C GLY A 324 5.52 -3.87 -14.34
N LEU A 325 4.85 -3.09 -15.20
CA LEU A 325 4.70 -1.65 -15.05
C LEU A 325 3.46 -1.28 -14.20
N TYR A 326 3.47 -0.09 -13.63
CA TYR A 326 2.35 0.45 -12.88
C TYR A 326 2.40 1.98 -12.81
N MET A 327 1.22 2.58 -12.81
CA MET A 327 1.02 4.02 -12.72
C MET A 327 0.07 4.37 -11.59
N PHE A 328 0.48 5.28 -10.70
CA PHE A 328 -0.32 5.78 -9.59
C PHE A 328 -0.41 7.33 -9.61
N PRO A 329 -1.62 7.92 -9.55
CA PRO A 329 -1.80 9.36 -9.61
C PRO A 329 -1.69 10.00 -8.23
N ARG A 330 -0.47 10.08 -7.71
CA ARG A 330 -0.20 10.74 -6.43
C ARG A 330 -0.20 12.26 -6.59
N LYS A 331 -0.50 12.97 -5.51
CA LYS A 331 -0.50 14.44 -5.47
C LYS A 331 0.89 15.04 -5.67
N ASP A 332 1.94 14.31 -5.31
CA ASP A 332 3.33 14.73 -5.48
C ASP A 332 3.95 14.34 -6.83
N GLY A 333 3.13 13.85 -7.77
CA GLY A 333 3.49 13.51 -9.15
C GLY A 333 2.81 12.23 -9.63
N ILE A 334 2.63 12.08 -10.96
CA ILE A 334 2.22 10.78 -11.52
C ILE A 334 3.40 9.82 -11.39
N LEU A 335 3.25 8.81 -10.53
CA LEU A 335 4.27 7.82 -10.26
C LEU A 335 4.22 6.74 -11.34
N LEU A 336 5.35 6.50 -12.00
CA LEU A 336 5.57 5.42 -12.94
C LEU A 336 6.58 4.43 -12.36
N GLY A 337 6.18 3.17 -12.25
CA GLY A 337 7.04 2.05 -11.84
C GLY A 337 6.88 0.86 -12.78
N GLY A 338 7.67 -0.20 -12.68
CA GLY A 338 8.79 -0.28 -11.76
C GLY A 338 9.76 -1.37 -12.13
N THR A 339 10.61 -1.65 -11.14
CA THR A 339 11.62 -2.71 -11.16
C THR A 339 11.48 -3.54 -9.88
N PHE A 340 12.00 -4.76 -9.92
CA PHE A 340 11.97 -5.70 -8.81
C PHE A 340 13.28 -6.51 -8.80
N LYS A 341 14.38 -5.85 -8.47
CA LYS A 341 15.73 -6.43 -8.52
C LYS A 341 16.09 -7.01 -7.15
N ARG A 342 16.14 -8.34 -7.03
CA ARG A 342 16.48 -9.04 -5.78
C ARG A 342 17.97 -8.91 -5.46
N ASN A 343 18.27 -8.76 -4.17
CA ASN A 343 19.61 -8.65 -3.60
C ASN A 343 20.47 -7.52 -4.20
N ASP A 344 19.85 -6.50 -4.78
CA ASP A 344 20.52 -5.29 -5.25
C ASP A 344 20.54 -4.25 -4.11
N TRP A 345 21.75 -3.97 -3.61
CA TRP A 345 22.00 -3.04 -2.50
C TRP A 345 22.23 -1.60 -2.96
N THR A 346 22.23 -1.34 -4.26
CA THR A 346 22.43 0.01 -4.79
C THR A 346 21.22 0.89 -4.52
N THR A 347 21.46 2.14 -4.13
CA THR A 347 20.42 3.12 -3.81
C THR A 347 20.20 4.16 -4.90
N THR A 348 20.98 4.09 -5.98
CA THR A 348 20.90 5.01 -7.11
C THR A 348 20.01 4.45 -8.22
N PRO A 349 19.22 5.31 -8.89
CA PRO A 349 18.53 4.92 -10.10
C PRO A 349 19.49 4.46 -11.19
N ASP A 350 19.04 3.47 -11.96
CA ASP A 350 19.66 2.96 -13.17
C ASP A 350 19.05 3.68 -14.39
N PRO A 351 19.87 4.34 -15.25
CA PRO A 351 19.38 5.00 -16.45
C PRO A 351 18.65 4.07 -17.42
N GLU A 352 19.06 2.81 -17.55
CA GLU A 352 18.40 1.85 -18.45
C GLU A 352 16.99 1.50 -17.97
N ASP A 353 16.85 1.27 -16.66
CA ASP A 353 15.54 1.07 -16.04
C ASP A 353 14.65 2.31 -16.19
N THR A 354 15.24 3.51 -16.09
CA THR A 354 14.51 4.77 -16.28
C THR A 354 13.95 4.84 -17.69
N GLN A 355 14.79 4.60 -18.70
CA GLN A 355 14.38 4.60 -20.10
C GLN A 355 13.30 3.57 -20.37
N ARG A 356 13.45 2.34 -19.85
CA ARG A 356 12.45 1.27 -19.99
C ARG A 356 11.11 1.65 -19.36
N ILE A 357 11.11 2.19 -18.15
CA ILE A 357 9.90 2.63 -17.46
C ILE A 357 9.20 3.72 -18.26
N ILE A 358 9.91 4.76 -18.70
CA ILE A 358 9.29 5.87 -19.43
C ILE A 358 8.79 5.42 -20.80
N ALA A 359 9.58 4.65 -21.55
CA ALA A 359 9.21 4.16 -22.87
C ALA A 359 7.98 3.25 -22.82
N GLY A 360 7.95 2.27 -21.89
CA GLY A 360 6.84 1.34 -21.78
C GLY A 360 5.51 2.01 -21.41
N HIS A 361 5.52 2.99 -20.49
CA HIS A 361 4.31 3.77 -20.21
C HIS A 361 3.93 4.70 -21.36
N SER A 362 4.91 5.30 -22.03
CA SER A 362 4.65 6.14 -23.21
C SER A 362 3.96 5.36 -24.31
N GLU A 363 4.44 4.16 -24.63
CA GLU A 363 3.83 3.27 -25.61
C GLU A 363 2.41 2.86 -25.19
N PHE A 364 2.24 2.40 -23.94
CA PHE A 364 0.94 1.97 -23.42
C PHE A 364 -0.11 3.09 -23.45
N PHE A 365 0.22 4.28 -22.93
CA PHE A 365 -0.74 5.38 -22.89
C PHE A 365 -0.92 6.04 -24.26
N ALA A 366 0.08 6.06 -25.16
CA ALA A 366 -0.11 6.56 -26.53
C ALA A 366 -1.12 5.72 -27.32
N ALA A 367 -1.18 4.41 -27.06
CA ALA A 367 -2.13 3.49 -27.68
C ALA A 367 -3.51 3.43 -26.99
N MET A 368 -3.69 4.11 -25.86
CA MET A 368 -4.98 4.23 -25.17
C MET A 368 -5.96 5.08 -25.99
N ASP A 369 -7.17 4.59 -26.22
CA ASP A 369 -8.25 5.32 -26.91
C ASP A 369 -8.83 6.39 -25.98
N ASP A 370 -8.36 7.63 -26.10
CA ASP A 370 -8.76 8.76 -25.26
C ASP A 370 -9.51 9.82 -26.09
N PRO A 371 -10.84 9.94 -25.97
CA PRO A 371 -11.61 10.94 -26.70
C PRO A 371 -11.49 12.36 -26.11
N TRP A 372 -10.78 12.52 -24.98
CA TRP A 372 -10.65 13.78 -24.25
C TRP A 372 -9.37 14.55 -24.61
N SER A 373 -8.45 13.93 -25.34
CA SER A 373 -7.08 14.42 -25.59
C SER A 373 -6.98 15.46 -26.69
#